data_AF-A0AAU0UBF8-F1
#
_entry.id   AF-A0AAU0UBF8-F1
#
_cell.length_a   1.000
_cell.length_b   1.000
_cell.length_c   1.000
_cell.angle_alpha   90.00
_cell.angle_beta   90.00
_cell.angle_gamma   90.00
#
_symmetry.space_group_name_H-M   'P 1'
#
loop_
_entity.id
_entity.type
_entity.pdbx_description
1 polymer ?
#
loop_
_entity_poly.entity_id
_entity_poly.type
_entity_poly.pdbx_seq_one_letter_code
_entity_poly.pdbx_strand_id
1 'polypeptide(L)'
;MKLYSRPLSGHAHRVRLFLSLLGIEHSLIEVDLADHDWIVAGPHPTLADVALYSYFAQAPEGNVDLAGYPRVNRWLVRIEALPGFVPFQKTPAGLAAIA
;
A
#
# COMPACT_ATOMS: atom_id res chain seq x y z
N MET A 1 -5.46 12.46 16.23
CA MET A 1 -5.32 12.15 14.77
C MET A 1 -5.68 10.69 14.50
N LYS A 2 -6.13 10.29 13.30
CA LYS A 2 -6.37 8.86 12.96
C LYS A 2 -5.11 8.25 12.35
N LEU A 3 -4.65 7.10 12.86
CA LEU A 3 -3.56 6.31 12.30
C LEU A 3 -4.12 4.97 11.79
N TYR A 4 -4.12 4.80 10.47
CA TYR A 4 -4.47 3.53 9.84
C TYR A 4 -3.26 2.58 9.93
N SER A 5 -3.44 1.41 10.54
CA SER A 5 -2.35 0.48 10.87
C SER A 5 -2.79 -0.98 10.70
N ARG A 6 -1.83 -1.89 10.50
CA ARG A 6 -2.04 -3.33 10.58
C ARG A 6 -1.04 -3.93 11.57
N PRO A 7 -1.43 -4.84 12.48
CA PRO A 7 -0.54 -5.37 13.52
C PRO A 7 0.79 -5.94 12.99
N LEU A 8 0.77 -6.57 11.81
CA LEU A 8 1.95 -7.19 11.19
C LEU A 8 2.83 -6.22 10.38
N SER A 9 2.45 -4.95 10.24
CA SER A 9 3.24 -3.97 9.48
C SER A 9 4.32 -3.32 10.34
N GLY A 10 5.58 -3.65 10.07
CA GLY A 10 6.73 -3.00 10.72
C GLY A 10 6.80 -1.49 10.47
N HIS A 11 6.30 -1.00 9.34
CA HIS A 11 6.21 0.43 9.05
C HIS A 11 5.16 1.13 9.91
N ALA A 12 3.98 0.53 10.03
CA ALA A 12 2.92 1.08 10.89
C ALA A 12 3.34 1.01 12.37
N HIS A 13 4.14 0.00 12.74
CA HIS A 13 4.76 -0.08 14.06
C HIS A 13 5.71 1.09 14.33
N ARG A 14 6.59 1.45 13.37
CA ARG A 14 7.50 2.60 13.49
C ARG A 14 6.76 3.92 13.69
N VAL A 15 5.69 4.16 12.92
CA VAL A 15 4.89 5.39 13.04
C VAL A 15 4.16 5.43 14.38
N ARG A 16 3.54 4.31 14.80
CA ARG A 16 2.88 4.18 16.11
C ARG A 16 3.86 4.46 17.26
N LEU A 17 5.06 3.86 17.20
CA LEU A 17 6.11 4.07 18.20
C LEU A 17 6.50 5.55 18.28
N PHE A 18 6.74 6.18 17.14
CA PHE A 18 7.15 7.59 17.11
C PHE A 18 6.07 8.53 17.66
N LEU A 19 4.81 8.34 17.30
CA LEU A 19 3.69 9.11 17.86
C LEU A 19 3.56 8.92 19.38
N SER A 20 3.80 7.70 19.86
CA SER A 20 3.82 7.41 21.31
C SER A 20 4.96 8.13 22.02
N LEU A 21 6.16 8.18 21.42
CA LEU A 21 7.31 8.91 21.98
C LEU A 21 7.05 10.42 22.05
N LEU A 22 6.33 10.97 21.07
CA LEU A 22 5.96 12.39 21.03
C LEU A 22 4.75 12.75 21.91
N GLY A 23 4.09 11.76 22.54
CA GLY A 23 2.88 11.99 23.33
C GLY A 23 1.69 12.50 22.51
N ILE A 24 1.65 12.22 21.20
CA ILE A 24 0.58 12.68 20.32
C ILE A 24 -0.58 11.68 20.39
N GLU A 25 -1.72 12.17 20.88
CA GLU A 25 -2.97 11.41 20.91
C GLU A 25 -3.43 11.02 19.49
N HIS A 26 -3.59 9.71 19.29
CA HIS A 26 -4.06 9.17 18.03
C HIS A 26 -4.96 7.94 18.21
N SER A 27 -5.98 7.84 17.37
CA SER A 27 -6.81 6.66 17.28
C SER A 27 -6.22 5.69 16.27
N LEU A 28 -6.04 4.43 16.68
CA LEU A 28 -5.63 3.35 15.78
C LEU A 28 -6.86 2.83 15.04
N ILE A 29 -6.79 2.85 13.72
CA ILE A 29 -7.79 2.21 12.86
C ILE A 29 -7.11 1.04 12.20
N GLU A 30 -7.58 -0.17 12.48
CA GLU A 30 -7.08 -1.35 11.81
C GLU A 30 -7.53 -1.33 10.34
N VAL A 31 -6.57 -1.40 9.43
CA VAL A 31 -6.83 -1.58 8.00
C VAL A 31 -6.55 -3.02 7.66
N ASP A 32 -7.62 -3.76 7.42
CA ASP A 32 -7.55 -4.96 6.62
C ASP A 32 -8.11 -4.63 5.23
N LEU A 33 -7.39 -5.09 4.22
CA LEU A 33 -7.99 -5.15 2.91
C LEU A 33 -9.09 -6.22 2.90
N ALA A 34 -9.08 -7.21 3.81
CA ALA A 34 -10.03 -8.32 3.86
C ALA A 34 -11.46 -7.81 3.67
N ASP A 35 -12.12 -8.36 2.65
CA ASP A 35 -13.49 -8.08 2.23
C ASP A 35 -13.79 -6.70 1.61
N HIS A 36 -12.77 -5.90 1.30
CA HIS A 36 -12.95 -4.61 0.61
C HIS A 36 -12.21 -4.51 -0.73
N ASP A 37 -12.79 -3.68 -1.59
CA ASP A 37 -12.31 -3.41 -2.94
C ASP A 37 -11.18 -2.36 -2.99
N TRP A 38 -11.07 -1.54 -1.93
CA TRP A 38 -10.12 -0.44 -1.73
C TRP A 38 -9.51 -0.51 -0.32
N ILE A 39 -8.40 0.20 -0.09
CA ILE A 39 -7.68 0.20 1.20
C ILE A 39 -8.58 0.68 2.35
N VAL A 40 -9.39 1.70 2.09
CA VAL A 40 -10.40 2.20 3.03
C VAL A 40 -11.75 1.71 2.55
N ALA A 41 -12.52 1.07 3.44
CA ALA A 41 -13.85 0.55 3.13
C ALA A 41 -14.77 1.65 2.57
N GLY A 42 -15.36 1.40 1.40
CA GLY A 42 -16.23 2.35 0.72
C GLY A 42 -16.32 2.08 -0.80
N PRO A 43 -17.17 2.84 -1.52
CA PRO A 43 -17.41 2.62 -2.94
C PRO A 43 -16.29 3.18 -3.85
N HIS A 44 -15.40 4.02 -3.33
CA HIS A 44 -14.42 4.76 -4.14
C HIS A 44 -13.00 4.63 -3.57
N PRO A 45 -11.96 4.66 -4.44
CA PRO A 45 -10.58 4.73 -3.99
C PRO A 45 -10.33 6.04 -3.25
N THR A 46 -9.37 6.02 -2.34
CA THR A 46 -8.98 7.18 -1.55
C THR A 46 -7.49 7.49 -1.76
N LEU A 47 -7.02 8.57 -1.13
CA LEU A 47 -5.59 8.89 -1.08
C LEU A 47 -4.75 7.73 -0.52
N ALA A 48 -5.33 6.87 0.32
CA ALA A 48 -4.63 5.70 0.85
C ALA A 48 -4.25 4.70 -0.26
N ASP A 49 -5.10 4.52 -1.27
CA ASP A 49 -4.83 3.63 -2.40
C ASP A 49 -3.67 4.18 -3.25
N VAL A 50 -3.73 5.48 -3.56
CA VAL A 50 -2.66 6.17 -4.30
C VAL A 50 -1.34 6.12 -3.55
N ALA A 51 -1.36 6.37 -2.23
CA ALA A 51 -0.16 6.39 -1.40
C ALA A 51 0.52 5.00 -1.28
N LEU A 52 -0.26 3.92 -1.31
CA LEU A 52 0.25 2.55 -1.19
C LEU A 52 0.59 1.89 -2.52
N TYR A 53 0.08 2.42 -3.65
CA TYR A 53 0.26 1.83 -4.98
C TYR A 53 1.73 1.62 -5.35
N SER A 54 2.55 2.67 -5.23
CA SER A 54 3.96 2.62 -5.59
C SER A 54 4.70 1.50 -4.89
N TYR A 55 4.42 1.30 -3.60
CA TYR A 55 5.06 0.27 -2.78
C TYR A 55 4.67 -1.13 -3.20
N PHE A 56 3.39 -1.39 -3.45
CA PHE A 56 2.95 -2.72 -3.85
C PHE A 56 3.33 -3.03 -5.30
N ALA A 57 3.22 -2.07 -6.21
CA ALA A 57 3.63 -2.24 -7.60
C ALA A 57 5.13 -2.55 -7.74
N GLN A 58 5.96 -1.99 -6.85
CA GLN A 58 7.42 -2.22 -6.82
C GLN A 58 7.86 -3.25 -5.76
N ALA A 59 6.93 -3.97 -5.12
CA ALA A 59 7.26 -5.00 -4.14
C ALA A 59 8.28 -6.05 -4.65
N PRO A 60 8.26 -6.46 -5.94
CA PRO A 60 9.29 -7.35 -6.49
C PRO A 60 10.72 -6.82 -6.36
N GLU A 61 10.95 -5.50 -6.44
CA GLU A 61 12.29 -4.90 -6.24
C GLU A 61 12.85 -5.17 -4.84
N GLY A 62 11.97 -5.40 -3.86
CA GLY A 62 12.32 -5.82 -2.50
C GLY A 62 12.34 -7.34 -2.30
N ASN A 63 12.41 -8.12 -3.38
CA ASN A 63 12.32 -9.59 -3.37
C ASN A 63 11.02 -10.14 -2.75
N VAL A 64 9.92 -9.39 -2.84
CA VAL A 64 8.60 -9.86 -2.39
C VAL A 64 7.80 -10.39 -3.58
N ASP A 65 7.57 -11.71 -3.60
CA ASP A 65 6.71 -12.34 -4.59
C ASP A 65 5.22 -12.06 -4.29
N LEU A 66 4.54 -11.45 -5.26
CA LEU A 66 3.11 -11.12 -5.17
C LEU A 66 2.20 -12.27 -5.60
N ALA A 67 2.72 -13.37 -6.17
CA ALA A 67 1.90 -14.51 -6.60
C ALA A 67 1.07 -15.11 -5.45
N GLY A 68 1.60 -15.08 -4.22
CA GLY A 68 0.90 -15.52 -3.01
C GLY A 68 -0.21 -14.58 -2.52
N TYR A 69 -0.40 -13.42 -3.15
CA TYR A 69 -1.30 -12.36 -2.68
C TYR A 69 -2.34 -11.96 -3.75
N PRO A 70 -3.29 -12.85 -4.12
CA PRO A 70 -4.24 -12.63 -5.21
C PRO A 70 -5.11 -11.37 -5.02
N ARG A 71 -5.34 -10.97 -3.77
CA ARG A 71 -6.11 -9.75 -3.44
C ARG A 71 -5.32 -8.48 -3.73
N VAL A 72 -4.02 -8.48 -3.46
CA VAL A 72 -3.12 -7.37 -3.82
C VAL A 72 -3.06 -7.26 -5.35
N ASN A 73 -2.91 -8.38 -6.06
CA ASN A 73 -2.92 -8.38 -7.52
C ASN A 73 -4.23 -7.83 -8.10
N ARG A 74 -5.40 -8.22 -7.55
CA ARG A 74 -6.69 -7.67 -7.97
C ARG A 74 -6.79 -6.17 -7.72
N TRP A 75 -6.31 -5.72 -6.56
CA TRP A 75 -6.31 -4.29 -6.21
C TRP A 75 -5.37 -3.48 -7.12
N LEU A 76 -4.18 -4.01 -7.46
CA LEU A 76 -3.26 -3.41 -8.45
C LEU A 76 -3.92 -3.27 -9.82
N VAL A 77 -4.56 -4.33 -10.33
CA VAL A 77 -5.29 -4.26 -11.60
C VAL A 77 -6.41 -3.22 -11.55
N ARG A 78 -7.12 -3.12 -10.43
CA ARG A 78 -8.22 -2.18 -10.28
C ARG A 78 -7.75 -0.73 -10.25
N ILE A 79 -6.69 -0.41 -9.52
CA ILE A 79 -6.17 0.97 -9.48
C ILE A 79 -5.54 1.38 -10.82
N GLU A 80 -4.90 0.46 -11.53
CA GLU A 80 -4.35 0.68 -12.88
C GLU A 80 -5.43 0.91 -13.94
N ALA A 81 -6.67 0.47 -13.68
CA ALA A 81 -7.83 0.70 -14.54
C ALA A 81 -8.54 2.05 -14.30
N LEU A 82 -8.10 2.85 -13.32
CA LEU A 82 -8.74 4.14 -13.03
C LEU A 82 -8.49 5.17 -14.16
N PRO A 83 -9.48 6.01 -14.50
CA PRO A 83 -9.29 7.11 -15.43
C PRO A 83 -8.15 8.04 -14.98
N GLY A 84 -7.22 8.32 -15.89
CA GLY A 84 -6.06 9.17 -15.60
C GLY A 84 -4.90 8.46 -14.90
N PHE A 85 -4.95 7.13 -14.75
CA PHE A 85 -3.80 6.36 -14.29
C PHE A 85 -2.61 6.52 -15.25
N VAL A 86 -1.43 6.80 -14.70
CA VAL A 86 -0.17 6.88 -15.44
C VAL A 86 0.77 5.83 -14.87
N PRO A 87 1.21 4.84 -15.68
CA PRO A 87 2.13 3.81 -15.22
C PRO A 87 3.51 4.39 -14.92
N PHE A 88 4.26 3.72 -14.05
CA PHE A 88 5.65 4.08 -13.81
C PHE A 88 6.48 4.00 -15.09
N GLN A 89 7.32 5.01 -15.30
CA GLN A 89 8.33 4.96 -16.35
C GLN A 89 9.33 3.86 -16.02
N LYS A 90 9.49 2.91 -16.95
CA LYS A 90 10.49 1.85 -16.83
C LYS A 90 11.84 2.39 -17.30
N THR A 91 12.84 2.33 -16.43
CA THR A 91 14.23 2.61 -16.76
C THR A 91 15.04 1.31 -16.72
N PRO A 92 16.15 1.20 -17.48
CA PRO A 92 17.01 0.02 -17.45
C PRO A 92 17.87 0.02 -16.17
N ALA A 93 17.21 -0.12 -15.02
CA ALA A 93 17.81 -0.15 -13.70
C ALA A 93 17.15 -1.26 -12.86
N GLY A 94 17.88 -1.77 -11.86
CA GLY A 94 17.38 -2.81 -10.96
C GLY A 94 16.93 -4.08 -11.70
N LEU A 95 15.76 -4.61 -11.34
CA LEU A 95 15.18 -5.81 -11.97
C LEU A 95 14.92 -5.63 -13.48
N ALA A 96 14.73 -4.40 -13.95
CA ALA A 96 14.49 -4.08 -15.36
C ALA A 96 15.78 -3.91 -16.18
N ALA A 97 16.97 -4.00 -15.55
CA ALA A 97 18.26 -3.87 -16.25
C ALA A 97 18.65 -5.13 -17.06
N ILE A 98 17.95 -6.25 -16.85
CA ILE A 98 18.31 -7.57 -17.42
C ILE A 98 17.31 -8.01 -18.51
N ALA A 99 16.46 -7.10 -19.00
CA ALA A 99 15.48 -7.35 -20.06
C ALA A 99 16.03 -7.02 -21.45
#